data_AF-A0A3M1HKS3-F1
#
_entry.id   AF-A0A3M1HKS3-F1
#
_cell.length_a   1.000
_cell.length_b   1.000
_cell.length_c   1.000
_cell.angle_alpha   90.00
_cell.angle_beta   90.00
_cell.angle_gamma   90.00
#
_symmetry.space_group_name_H-M   'P 1'
#
loop_
_entity.id
_entity.type
_entity.pdbx_description
1 polymer ?
#
loop_
_entity_poly.entity_id
_entity_poly.type
_entity_poly.pdbx_seq_one_letter_code
_entity_poly.pdbx_strand_id
1 'polypeptide(L)'
;AAIQAGLKDATMVPLETLAACVDVLELSTEILAKGNPNVISDGGAGVLAAHAGMMTAALNVQINLNAIQDEEFKREYESRMRDLLQRGEAAREKAWALVRDRLGM
;
A
#
# COMPACT_ATOMS: atom_id res chain seq x y z
N ALA A 1 -27.94 -12.96 2.74
CA ALA A 1 -27.50 -12.86 1.34
C ALA A 1 -27.00 -11.45 0.98
N ALA A 2 -27.85 -10.42 0.99
CA ALA A 2 -27.46 -9.05 0.56
C ALA A 2 -26.29 -8.42 1.36
N ILE A 3 -26.23 -8.63 2.67
CA ILE A 3 -25.13 -8.10 3.52
C ILE A 3 -23.77 -8.68 3.11
N GLN A 4 -23.70 -9.98 2.80
CA GLN A 4 -22.44 -10.63 2.42
C GLN A 4 -21.95 -10.17 1.04
N ALA A 5 -22.88 -9.95 0.10
CA ALA A 5 -22.53 -9.36 -1.20
C ALA A 5 -21.96 -7.93 -1.01
N GLY A 6 -22.64 -7.09 -0.22
CA GLY A 6 -22.16 -5.74 0.07
C GLY A 6 -20.80 -5.70 0.76
N LEU A 7 -20.47 -6.67 1.63
CA LEU A 7 -19.15 -6.77 2.26
C LEU A 7 -18.04 -7.12 1.24
N LYS A 8 -18.33 -8.01 0.28
CA LYS A 8 -17.39 -8.33 -0.80
C LYS A 8 -17.10 -7.10 -1.64
N ASP A 9 -18.14 -6.38 -2.06
CA ASP A 9 -18.00 -5.14 -2.83
C ASP A 9 -17.23 -4.08 -2.03
N ALA A 10 -17.56 -3.91 -0.74
CA ALA A 10 -16.87 -2.98 0.15
C ALA A 10 -15.40 -3.34 0.39
N THR A 11 -14.98 -4.59 0.16
CA THR A 11 -13.57 -5.02 0.26
C THR A 11 -12.76 -4.54 -0.94
N MET A 12 -13.38 -4.33 -2.10
CA MET A 12 -12.67 -3.99 -3.33
C MET A 12 -12.04 -2.60 -3.28
N VAL A 13 -12.79 -1.60 -2.80
CA VAL A 13 -12.33 -0.20 -2.72
C VAL A 13 -11.04 -0.04 -1.89
N PRO A 14 -10.96 -0.53 -0.64
CA PRO A 14 -9.72 -0.44 0.12
C PRO A 14 -8.60 -1.32 -0.48
N LEU A 15 -8.91 -2.43 -1.15
CA LEU A 15 -7.86 -3.22 -1.83
C LEU A 15 -7.25 -2.45 -3.02
N GLU A 16 -8.07 -1.78 -3.82
CA GLU A 16 -7.60 -0.91 -4.91
C GLU A 16 -6.79 0.27 -4.37
N THR A 17 -7.23 0.86 -3.24
CA THR A 17 -6.49 1.93 -2.56
C THR A 17 -5.12 1.44 -2.09
N LEU A 18 -5.06 0.24 -1.51
CA LEU A 18 -3.81 -0.40 -1.09
C LEU A 18 -2.89 -0.61 -2.30
N ALA A 19 -3.41 -1.16 -3.39
CA ALA A 19 -2.64 -1.38 -4.62
C ALA A 19 -2.08 -0.06 -5.19
N ALA A 20 -2.90 0.99 -5.26
CA ALA A 20 -2.45 2.30 -5.73
C ALA A 20 -1.35 2.90 -4.83
N CYS A 21 -1.41 2.71 -3.52
CA CYS A 21 -0.33 3.14 -2.61
C CYS A 21 0.96 2.35 -2.86
N VAL A 22 0.87 1.05 -3.14
CA VAL A 22 2.02 0.21 -3.51
C VAL A 22 2.66 0.70 -4.81
N ASP A 23 1.85 1.01 -5.83
CA ASP A 23 2.35 1.54 -7.10
C ASP A 23 3.11 2.86 -6.89
N VAL A 24 2.59 3.76 -6.03
CA VAL A 24 3.29 5.00 -5.67
C VAL A 24 4.63 4.71 -4.99
N LEU A 25 4.69 3.74 -4.07
CA LEU A 25 5.94 3.36 -3.40
C LEU A 25 6.96 2.75 -4.38
N GLU A 26 6.51 1.89 -5.29
CA GLU A 26 7.35 1.27 -6.32
C GLU A 26 7.94 2.33 -7.28
N LEU A 27 7.11 3.28 -7.73
CA LEU A 27 7.53 4.40 -8.57
C LEU A 27 8.44 5.40 -7.84
N SER A 28 8.24 5.57 -6.53
CA SER A 28 9.01 6.53 -5.73
C SER A 28 10.51 6.27 -5.79
N THR A 29 10.94 5.01 -5.83
CA THR A 29 12.38 4.68 -5.92
C THR A 29 13.01 5.26 -7.19
N GLU A 30 12.33 5.15 -8.33
CA GLU A 30 12.83 5.68 -9.61
C GLU A 30 12.81 7.21 -9.63
N ILE A 31 11.72 7.82 -9.16
CA ILE A 31 11.56 9.28 -9.10
C ILE A 31 12.62 9.89 -8.17
N LEU A 32 12.85 9.30 -7.01
CA LEU A 32 13.85 9.76 -6.06
C LEU A 32 15.26 9.60 -6.63
N ALA A 33 15.55 8.51 -7.34
CA ALA A 33 16.86 8.28 -7.95
C ALA A 33 17.18 9.29 -9.07
N LYS A 34 16.22 9.58 -9.95
CA LYS A 34 16.44 10.38 -11.18
C LYS A 34 15.98 11.84 -11.08
N GLY A 35 15.15 12.16 -10.10
CA GLY A 35 14.49 13.46 -9.96
C GLY A 35 15.41 14.57 -9.43
N ASN A 36 14.85 15.77 -9.33
CA ASN A 36 15.55 16.94 -8.82
C ASN A 36 15.96 16.72 -7.35
N PRO A 37 17.27 16.73 -7.02
CA PRO A 37 17.74 16.51 -5.65
C PRO A 37 17.18 17.51 -4.63
N ASN A 38 16.82 18.73 -5.08
CA ASN A 38 16.31 19.78 -4.22
C ASN A 38 14.90 19.50 -3.65
N VAL A 39 14.17 18.52 -4.20
CA VAL A 39 12.82 18.15 -3.72
C VAL A 39 12.80 16.79 -3.02
N ILE A 40 13.95 16.34 -2.52
CA ILE A 40 14.06 15.03 -1.87
C ILE A 40 13.16 14.90 -0.64
N SER A 41 12.95 16.00 0.10
CA SER A 41 12.05 16.05 1.25
C SER A 41 10.59 15.83 0.84
N ASP A 42 10.16 16.42 -0.28
CA ASP A 42 8.78 16.26 -0.79
C ASP A 42 8.55 14.82 -1.24
N GLY A 43 9.53 14.25 -1.93
CA GLY A 43 9.50 12.83 -2.32
C GLY A 43 9.48 11.90 -1.09
N GLY A 44 10.27 12.20 -0.06
CA GLY A 44 10.23 11.48 1.21
C GLY A 44 8.87 11.59 1.92
N ALA A 45 8.25 12.76 1.92
CA ALA A 45 6.89 12.95 2.43
C ALA A 45 5.87 12.11 1.64
N GLY A 46 6.02 12.04 0.32
CA GLY A 46 5.23 11.18 -0.56
C GLY A 46 5.34 9.70 -0.21
N VAL A 47 6.57 9.19 0.01
CA VAL A 47 6.81 7.81 0.45
C VAL A 47 6.11 7.51 1.77
N LEU A 48 6.24 8.41 2.76
CA LEU A 48 5.60 8.23 4.07
C LEU A 48 4.08 8.27 3.98
N ALA A 49 3.52 9.20 3.19
CA ALA A 49 2.09 9.30 2.98
C ALA A 49 1.51 8.06 2.28
N ALA A 50 2.19 7.58 1.23
CA ALA A 50 1.80 6.36 0.52
C ALA A 50 1.87 5.13 1.44
N HIS A 51 2.91 5.00 2.27
CA HIS A 51 3.00 3.91 3.25
C HIS A 51 1.88 3.96 4.29
N ALA A 52 1.60 5.13 4.86
CA ALA A 52 0.49 5.30 5.80
C ALA A 52 -0.86 4.97 5.15
N GLY A 53 -1.07 5.37 3.89
CA GLY A 53 -2.24 5.03 3.09
C GLY A 53 -2.37 3.53 2.84
N MET A 54 -1.28 2.86 2.44
CA MET A 54 -1.21 1.42 2.23
C MET A 54 -1.63 0.65 3.49
N MET A 55 -1.04 1.01 4.64
CA MET A 55 -1.32 0.33 5.91
C MET A 55 -2.76 0.58 6.37
N THR A 56 -3.27 1.80 6.18
CA THR A 56 -4.66 2.15 6.53
C THR A 56 -5.65 1.36 5.68
N ALA A 57 -5.42 1.29 4.37
CA ALA A 57 -6.24 0.54 3.44
C ALA A 57 -6.23 -0.97 3.77
N ALA A 58 -5.07 -1.53 4.13
CA ALA A 58 -4.94 -2.92 4.56
C ALA A 58 -5.80 -3.23 5.81
N LEU A 59 -5.84 -2.32 6.78
CA LEU A 59 -6.71 -2.48 7.96
C LEU A 59 -8.19 -2.53 7.55
N ASN A 60 -8.61 -1.70 6.60
CA ASN A 60 -10.00 -1.71 6.11
C ASN A 60 -10.33 -3.00 5.35
N VAL A 61 -9.41 -3.50 4.50
CA VAL A 61 -9.54 -4.81 3.86
C VAL A 61 -9.70 -5.90 4.92
N GLN A 62 -8.79 -5.96 5.92
CA GLN A 62 -8.82 -7.00 6.95
C GLN A 62 -10.11 -6.99 7.76
N ILE A 63 -10.63 -5.82 8.12
CA ILE A 63 -11.91 -5.69 8.84
C ILE A 63 -13.07 -6.27 8.02
N ASN A 64 -13.13 -5.97 6.72
CA ASN A 64 -14.18 -6.50 5.85
C ASN A 64 -14.04 -8.02 5.67
N LEU A 65 -12.82 -8.53 5.46
CA LEU A 65 -12.56 -9.97 5.32
C LEU A 65 -12.94 -10.75 6.59
N ASN A 66 -12.75 -10.19 7.78
CA ASN A 66 -13.17 -10.81 9.03
C ASN A 66 -14.70 -10.97 9.15
N ALA A 67 -15.48 -10.12 8.47
CA ALA A 67 -16.93 -10.15 8.47
C ALA A 67 -17.54 -11.02 7.35
N ILE A 68 -16.72 -11.45 6.39
CA ILE A 68 -17.14 -12.32 5.28
C ILE A 68 -17.15 -13.79 5.74
N GLN A 69 -18.15 -14.55 5.31
CA GLN A 69 -18.28 -15.99 5.64
C GLN A 69 -17.72 -16.90 4.54
N ASP A 70 -17.55 -16.36 3.34
CA ASP A 70 -16.97 -17.08 2.20
C ASP A 70 -15.46 -17.25 2.39
N GLU A 71 -15.05 -18.46 2.79
CA GLU A 71 -13.66 -18.78 3.08
C GLU A 71 -12.77 -18.82 1.83
N GLU A 72 -13.32 -19.10 0.64
CA GLU A 72 -12.57 -19.05 -0.60
C GLU A 72 -12.22 -17.61 -0.95
N PHE A 73 -13.23 -16.73 -0.91
CA PHE A 73 -13.03 -15.28 -1.09
C PHE A 73 -12.02 -14.72 -0.09
N LYS A 74 -12.16 -15.07 1.21
CA LYS A 74 -11.20 -14.62 2.22
C LYS A 74 -9.78 -15.01 1.89
N ARG A 75 -9.53 -16.29 1.59
CA ARG A 75 -8.18 -16.78 1.29
C ARG A 75 -7.56 -16.08 0.08
N GLU A 76 -8.34 -15.91 -0.99
CA GLU A 76 -7.88 -15.22 -2.20
C GLU A 76 -7.46 -13.78 -1.87
N TYR A 77 -8.36 -13.01 -1.25
CA TYR A 77 -8.16 -11.58 -1.04
C TYR A 77 -7.18 -11.27 0.09
N GLU A 78 -7.09 -12.12 1.12
CA GLU A 78 -6.00 -12.05 2.08
C GLU A 78 -4.64 -12.31 1.42
N SER A 79 -4.56 -13.28 0.49
CA SER A 79 -3.32 -13.55 -0.23
C SER A 79 -2.90 -12.36 -1.08
N ARG A 80 -3.84 -11.75 -1.81
CA ARG A 80 -3.59 -10.53 -2.59
C ARG A 80 -3.15 -9.37 -1.73
N MET A 81 -3.81 -9.14 -0.59
CA MET A 81 -3.41 -8.11 0.37
C MET A 81 -1.99 -8.35 0.89
N ARG A 82 -1.64 -9.60 1.25
CA ARG A 82 -0.29 -9.94 1.72
C ARG A 82 0.79 -9.72 0.67
N ASP A 83 0.54 -10.10 -0.58
CA ASP A 83 1.46 -9.86 -1.69
C ASP A 83 1.73 -8.36 -1.88
N LEU A 84 0.67 -7.56 -1.90
CA LEU A 84 0.78 -6.11 -2.04
C LEU A 84 1.53 -5.47 -0.85
N LEU A 85 1.24 -5.89 0.39
CA LEU A 85 1.98 -5.42 1.57
C LEU A 85 3.47 -5.76 1.50
N GLN A 86 3.81 -6.98 1.07
CA GLN A 86 5.20 -7.38 0.91
C GLN A 86 5.92 -6.53 -0.14
N ARG A 87 5.30 -6.33 -1.30
CA ARG A 87 5.83 -5.47 -2.38
C ARG A 87 6.00 -4.03 -1.92
N GLY A 88 4.97 -3.47 -1.30
CA GLY A 88 4.96 -2.10 -0.80
C GLY A 88 6.02 -1.85 0.28
N GLU A 89 6.20 -2.77 1.22
CA GLU A 89 7.24 -2.63 2.26
C GLU A 89 8.64 -2.69 1.65
N ALA A 90 8.89 -3.63 0.74
CA ALA A 90 10.17 -3.71 0.03
C ALA A 90 10.47 -2.45 -0.80
N ALA A 91 9.44 -1.86 -1.43
CA ALA A 91 9.56 -0.61 -2.18
C ALA A 91 9.81 0.59 -1.24
N ARG A 92 9.06 0.67 -0.13
CA ARG A 92 9.23 1.69 0.90
C ARG A 92 10.64 1.68 1.48
N GLU A 93 11.18 0.51 1.82
CA GLU A 93 12.54 0.39 2.35
C GLU A 93 13.58 0.96 1.39
N LYS A 94 13.50 0.59 0.11
CA LYS A 94 14.40 1.10 -0.93
C LYS A 94 14.28 2.62 -1.11
N ALA A 95 13.07 3.12 -1.25
CA ALA A 95 12.81 4.54 -1.42
C ALA A 95 13.26 5.35 -0.19
N TRP A 96 12.98 4.85 1.02
CA TRP A 96 13.36 5.50 2.27
C TRP A 96 14.87 5.53 2.49
N ALA A 97 15.58 4.47 2.11
CA ALA A 97 17.05 4.45 2.15
C ALA A 97 17.65 5.57 1.28
N LEU A 98 17.11 5.80 0.07
CA LEU A 98 17.56 6.88 -0.82
C LEU A 98 17.29 8.26 -0.21
N VAL A 99 16.11 8.46 0.40
CA VAL A 99 15.76 9.72 1.07
C VAL A 99 16.74 10.01 2.19
N ARG A 100 16.99 9.01 3.04
CA ARG A 100 17.92 9.13 4.17
C ARG A 100 19.34 9.44 3.74
N ASP A 101 19.86 8.70 2.76
CA ASP A 101 21.20 8.92 2.21
C ASP A 101 21.38 10.35 1.72
N ARG A 102 20.41 10.86 0.93
CA ARG A 102 20.46 12.22 0.38
C ARG A 102 20.23 13.34 1.40
N LEU A 103 19.54 13.05 2.50
CA LEU A 103 19.34 13.99 3.61
C LEU A 103 20.44 13.89 4.69
N GLY A 104 21.35 12.92 4.59
CA GLY A 104 22.40 12.70 5.59
C GLY A 104 21.88 12.17 6.93
N MET A 105 20.86 11.30 6.91
CA MET A 105 20.16 10.74 8.10
C MET A 105 20.43 9.26 8.36
#